data_AF-A0A1J3FDW4-F1
#
_entry.id   AF-A0A1J3FDW4-F1
#
_cell.length_a   1.000
_cell.length_b   1.000
_cell.length_c   1.000
_cell.angle_alpha   90.00
_cell.angle_beta   90.00
_cell.angle_gamma   90.00
#
_symmetry.space_group_name_H-M   'P 1'
#
loop_
_entity.id
_entity.type
_entity.pdbx_description
1 polymer ?
#
loop_
_entity_poly.entity_id
_entity_poly.type
_entity_poly.pdbx_seq_one_letter_code
_entity_poly.pdbx_strand_id
1 'polypeptide(L)'
;MVRLKANLWVVLFSIALVSIQLKGSFGSESSKEAYVTLLYGDEFLLGVRVLGKSIRDTGSSKDMVALVSDGVSDYSKKLLKADGWKVEKISLLANPNQVHPTRFWGVYTKLKIFNMTDYKKVVYLDADTIVVKNIEDLFKCSKFCANLKHSERLNSGVMVVEPSEALFNDMMRKVKTLSSYTGGDQGFLNSYYPDFPNARVFDPSLTPEALKTRPVPEMERLSTLYNADVGLYMLANKWMVDDSKLHVIHYTLGPLKPWDWWTAWLVKPVDAWHSIRVNLEETLPGTGGGKNQNDEFVVKLLFLLPLCALLFCVYRSIQGHEGSLCRTSLCNQIRYLYYKIRSNGTLGYSNVSTLSTLNPSYQLQSGGTHSKVPQHLGAVSVVVCFTAVLISLGTSFVIVPRQTMPWTGLILVYEWTFTIFFLLFGCFLVLVHQHGKRMAIQTESSSLDDSGKGHQRVGVSCDVTTLYYGSGMVFLAIAAVSLPYILGITALFVRLGLMVGVAIVLAAFMTYASEHVAIRWFLKGLEDRRETSRSKSICFLC
;
A
#
# COMPACT_ATOMS: atom_id res chain seq x y z
N MET A 1 -46.73 -51.13 -2.90
CA MET A 1 -45.81 -50.25 -2.14
C MET A 1 -44.80 -49.48 -3.01
N VAL A 2 -44.37 -49.97 -4.18
CA VAL A 2 -43.37 -49.30 -5.03
C VAL A 2 -43.93 -48.10 -5.82
N ARG A 3 -45.18 -48.17 -6.34
CA ARG A 3 -45.83 -47.07 -7.08
C ARG A 3 -46.11 -45.80 -6.25
N LEU A 4 -46.36 -45.95 -4.93
CA LEU A 4 -46.63 -44.79 -4.06
C LEU A 4 -45.35 -43.96 -3.80
N LYS A 5 -44.18 -44.61 -3.75
CA LYS A 5 -42.88 -43.93 -3.54
C LYS A 5 -42.44 -43.13 -4.77
N ALA A 6 -42.73 -43.60 -5.98
CA ALA A 6 -42.40 -42.88 -7.21
C ALA A 6 -43.18 -41.56 -7.33
N ASN A 7 -44.47 -41.56 -7.00
CA ASN A 7 -45.31 -40.36 -7.05
C ASN A 7 -44.89 -39.31 -6.00
N LEU A 8 -44.44 -39.74 -4.82
CA LEU A 8 -43.95 -38.83 -3.78
C LEU A 8 -42.66 -38.11 -4.21
N TRP A 9 -41.75 -38.83 -4.88
CA TRP A 9 -40.50 -38.24 -5.40
C TRP A 9 -40.75 -37.24 -6.53
N VAL A 10 -41.70 -37.52 -7.42
CA VAL A 10 -42.10 -36.58 -8.49
C VAL A 10 -42.73 -35.32 -7.91
N VAL A 11 -43.57 -35.44 -6.87
CA VAL A 11 -44.16 -34.29 -6.18
C VAL A 11 -43.09 -33.47 -5.45
N LEU A 12 -42.17 -34.11 -4.72
CA LEU A 12 -41.08 -33.41 -4.03
C LEU A 12 -40.13 -32.71 -5.02
N PHE A 13 -39.82 -33.34 -6.14
CA PHE A 13 -38.99 -32.75 -7.19
C PHE A 13 -39.70 -31.58 -7.88
N SER A 14 -41.02 -31.68 -8.08
CA SER A 14 -41.83 -30.59 -8.64
C SER A 14 -41.94 -29.41 -7.68
N ILE A 15 -42.11 -29.66 -6.37
CA ILE A 15 -42.10 -28.61 -5.34
C ILE A 15 -40.72 -27.95 -5.26
N ALA A 16 -39.63 -28.72 -5.37
CA ALA A 16 -38.28 -28.17 -5.43
C ALA A 16 -38.06 -27.33 -6.70
N LEU A 17 -38.52 -27.78 -7.87
CA LEU A 17 -38.42 -27.03 -9.12
C LEU A 17 -39.24 -25.73 -9.08
N VAL A 18 -40.45 -25.78 -8.52
CA VAL A 18 -41.33 -24.62 -8.32
C VAL A 18 -40.70 -23.66 -7.30
N SER A 19 -40.07 -24.16 -6.23
CA SER A 19 -39.34 -23.33 -5.27
C SER A 19 -38.10 -22.66 -5.88
N ILE A 20 -37.43 -23.34 -6.82
CA ILE A 20 -36.29 -22.79 -7.57
C ILE A 20 -36.76 -21.75 -8.59
N GLN A 21 -37.89 -21.98 -9.28
CA GLN A 21 -38.50 -21.01 -10.20
C GLN A 21 -39.09 -19.79 -9.48
N LEU A 22 -39.68 -19.97 -8.29
CA LEU A 22 -40.14 -18.87 -7.44
C LEU A 22 -38.97 -18.04 -6.89
N LYS A 23 -37.83 -18.66 -6.53
CA LYS A 23 -36.60 -17.91 -6.20
C LYS A 23 -36.01 -17.16 -7.40
N GLY A 24 -36.24 -17.63 -8.63
CA GLY A 24 -35.78 -16.99 -9.86
C GLY A 24 -36.70 -15.89 -10.42
N SER A 25 -37.90 -15.68 -9.84
CA SER A 25 -38.93 -14.78 -10.40
C SER A 25 -39.54 -13.79 -9.41
N PHE A 26 -38.96 -13.59 -8.22
CA PHE A 26 -39.20 -12.36 -7.47
C PHE A 26 -38.30 -11.27 -8.06
N GLY A 27 -38.81 -10.58 -9.08
CA GLY A 27 -38.36 -9.20 -9.30
C GLY A 27 -38.59 -8.47 -7.99
N SER A 28 -37.52 -8.13 -7.27
CA SER A 28 -37.59 -7.32 -6.05
C SER A 28 -38.43 -6.09 -6.39
N GLU A 29 -39.57 -5.91 -5.72
CA GLU A 29 -40.24 -4.61 -5.74
C GLU A 29 -39.18 -3.56 -5.40
N SER A 30 -39.07 -2.55 -6.25
CA SER A 30 -38.09 -1.48 -6.06
C SER A 30 -38.40 -0.80 -4.72
N SER A 31 -37.45 -0.85 -3.79
CA SER A 31 -37.56 -0.10 -2.54
C SER A 31 -37.74 1.39 -2.87
N LYS A 32 -38.58 2.11 -2.11
CA LYS A 32 -38.66 3.58 -2.19
C LYS A 32 -37.49 4.27 -1.48
N GLU A 33 -36.54 3.49 -0.97
CA GLU A 33 -35.41 3.92 -0.17
C GLU A 33 -34.13 3.21 -0.67
N ALA A 34 -33.06 3.98 -0.87
CA ALA A 34 -31.80 3.46 -1.41
C ALA A 34 -30.57 3.95 -0.64
N TYR A 35 -29.57 3.09 -0.53
CA TYR A 35 -28.18 3.51 -0.35
C TYR A 35 -27.61 3.92 -1.69
N VAL A 36 -26.90 5.05 -1.72
CA VAL A 36 -26.34 5.59 -2.95
C VAL A 36 -24.86 5.88 -2.77
N THR A 37 -24.05 5.54 -3.78
CA THR A 37 -22.64 5.94 -3.85
C THR A 37 -22.31 6.43 -5.26
N LEU A 38 -21.15 7.09 -5.41
CA LEU A 38 -20.74 7.72 -6.65
C LEU A 38 -19.32 7.30 -7.04
N LEU A 39 -19.16 6.82 -8.28
CA LEU A 39 -17.87 6.48 -8.87
C LEU A 39 -17.56 7.36 -10.06
N TYR A 40 -16.42 8.02 -10.00
CA TYR A 40 -15.86 8.78 -11.11
C TYR A 40 -15.07 7.88 -12.07
N GLY A 41 -14.33 6.91 -11.53
CA GLY A 41 -13.51 5.97 -12.30
C GLY A 41 -13.26 4.66 -11.54
N ASP A 42 -12.53 3.77 -12.20
CA ASP A 42 -12.25 2.41 -11.73
C ASP A 42 -11.38 2.38 -10.46
N GLU A 43 -10.67 3.45 -10.14
CA GLU A 43 -9.81 3.55 -8.95
C GLU A 43 -10.59 3.43 -7.63
N PHE A 44 -11.89 3.75 -7.62
CA PHE A 44 -12.77 3.64 -6.46
C PHE A 44 -13.58 2.34 -6.43
N LEU A 45 -13.48 1.51 -7.49
CA LEU A 45 -14.28 0.31 -7.64
C LEU A 45 -14.17 -0.59 -6.40
N LEU A 46 -12.94 -0.92 -5.99
CA LEU A 46 -12.72 -1.80 -4.84
C LEU A 46 -13.35 -1.25 -3.54
N GLY A 47 -13.29 0.06 -3.32
CA GLY A 47 -13.96 0.72 -2.20
C GLY A 47 -15.47 0.47 -2.22
N VAL A 48 -16.10 0.67 -3.37
CA VAL A 48 -17.55 0.46 -3.54
C VAL A 48 -17.96 -1.01 -3.44
N ARG A 49 -17.14 -1.93 -3.95
CA ARG A 49 -17.40 -3.37 -3.77
C ARG A 49 -17.43 -3.74 -2.29
N VAL A 50 -16.46 -3.24 -1.52
CA VAL A 50 -16.37 -3.47 -0.07
C VAL A 50 -17.53 -2.78 0.67
N LEU A 51 -17.88 -1.54 0.31
CA LEU A 51 -19.04 -0.83 0.84
C LEU A 51 -20.33 -1.63 0.62
N GLY A 52 -20.57 -2.09 -0.60
CA GLY A 52 -21.77 -2.84 -0.96
C GLY A 52 -21.88 -4.16 -0.18
N LYS A 53 -20.77 -4.89 -0.04
CA LYS A 53 -20.72 -6.06 0.83
C LYS A 53 -21.04 -5.70 2.28
N SER A 54 -20.43 -4.64 2.80
CA SER A 54 -20.62 -4.22 4.19
C SER A 54 -22.09 -3.89 4.50
N ILE A 55 -22.81 -3.26 3.56
CA ILE A 55 -24.26 -3.01 3.67
C ILE A 55 -25.03 -4.33 3.70
N ARG A 56 -24.78 -5.24 2.75
CA ARG A 56 -25.48 -6.54 2.68
C ARG A 56 -25.24 -7.42 3.91
N ASP A 57 -24.03 -7.42 4.45
CA ASP A 57 -23.67 -8.19 5.65
C ASP A 57 -24.48 -7.74 6.89
N THR A 58 -25.08 -6.54 6.87
CA THR A 58 -26.02 -6.08 7.92
C THR A 58 -27.47 -6.55 7.75
N GLY A 59 -27.75 -7.32 6.70
CA GLY A 59 -29.08 -7.83 6.38
C GLY A 59 -30.05 -6.79 5.82
N SER A 60 -29.55 -5.66 5.30
CA SER A 60 -30.41 -4.61 4.77
C SER A 60 -31.11 -5.05 3.48
N SER A 61 -32.37 -4.63 3.33
CA SER A 61 -33.24 -4.94 2.18
C SER A 61 -33.41 -3.78 1.20
N LYS A 62 -32.76 -2.64 1.48
CA LYS A 62 -32.88 -1.42 0.67
C LYS A 62 -32.11 -1.55 -0.63
N ASP A 63 -32.53 -0.76 -1.62
CA ASP A 63 -31.82 -0.69 -2.88
C ASP A 63 -30.38 -0.19 -2.66
N MET A 64 -29.42 -0.71 -3.43
CA MET A 64 -28.06 -0.18 -3.49
C MET A 64 -27.84 0.37 -4.89
N VAL A 65 -27.65 1.68 -5.03
CA VAL A 65 -27.46 2.37 -6.31
C VAL A 65 -26.04 2.92 -6.41
N ALA A 66 -25.34 2.55 -7.48
CA ALA A 66 -24.04 3.11 -7.83
C ALA A 66 -24.21 4.07 -9.00
N LEU A 67 -24.05 5.36 -8.73
CA LEU A 67 -23.97 6.40 -9.75
C LEU A 67 -22.59 6.32 -10.40
N VAL A 68 -22.54 6.12 -11.72
CA VAL A 68 -21.28 5.94 -12.45
C VAL A 68 -21.11 6.99 -13.53
N SER A 69 -19.94 7.62 -13.57
CA SER A 69 -19.59 8.55 -14.64
C SER A 69 -19.10 7.85 -15.90
N ASP A 70 -18.84 8.60 -16.97
CA ASP A 70 -18.23 8.09 -18.20
C ASP A 70 -16.82 7.49 -17.99
N GLY A 71 -16.12 7.86 -16.91
CA GLY A 71 -14.78 7.34 -16.57
C GLY A 71 -14.77 5.91 -16.02
N VAL A 72 -15.94 5.31 -15.73
CA VAL A 72 -16.05 3.95 -15.21
C VAL A 72 -16.16 2.96 -16.37
N SER A 73 -15.31 1.93 -16.39
CA SER A 73 -15.29 0.95 -17.47
C SER A 73 -16.52 0.05 -17.47
N ASP A 74 -16.84 -0.53 -18.63
CA ASP A 74 -17.98 -1.45 -18.73
C ASP A 74 -17.78 -2.74 -17.92
N TYR A 75 -16.51 -3.16 -17.76
CA TYR A 75 -16.16 -4.23 -16.85
C TYR A 75 -16.53 -3.89 -15.40
N SER A 76 -16.15 -2.71 -14.91
CA SER A 76 -16.51 -2.23 -13.57
C SER A 76 -18.02 -2.14 -13.38
N LYS A 77 -18.77 -1.63 -14.37
CA LYS A 77 -20.24 -1.61 -14.32
C LYS A 77 -20.83 -3.01 -14.23
N LYS A 78 -20.30 -3.98 -15.00
CA LYS A 78 -20.73 -5.38 -14.94
C LYS A 78 -20.44 -6.01 -13.57
N LEU A 79 -19.26 -5.74 -13.02
CA LEU A 79 -18.86 -6.23 -11.71
C LEU A 79 -19.74 -5.67 -10.59
N LEU A 80 -20.02 -4.36 -10.60
CA LEU A 80 -20.95 -3.74 -9.66
C LEU A 80 -22.35 -4.36 -9.72
N LYS A 81 -22.89 -4.60 -10.92
CA LYS A 81 -24.17 -5.32 -11.08
C LYS A 81 -24.11 -6.73 -10.50
N ALA A 82 -23.02 -7.45 -10.72
CA ALA A 82 -22.81 -8.79 -10.16
C ALA A 82 -22.69 -8.76 -8.62
N ASP A 83 -22.14 -7.70 -8.06
CA ASP A 83 -22.10 -7.43 -6.62
C ASP A 83 -23.45 -6.93 -6.05
N GLY A 84 -24.51 -6.86 -6.86
CA GLY A 84 -25.86 -6.48 -6.41
C GLY A 84 -26.14 -4.96 -6.42
N TRP A 85 -25.31 -4.14 -7.07
CA TRP A 85 -25.60 -2.73 -7.27
C TRP A 85 -26.53 -2.51 -8.48
N LYS A 86 -27.52 -1.63 -8.32
CA LYS A 86 -28.19 -0.95 -9.44
C LYS A 86 -27.24 0.10 -9.98
N VAL A 87 -26.76 -0.07 -11.22
CA VAL A 87 -25.78 0.84 -11.82
C VAL A 87 -26.49 1.86 -12.69
N GLU A 88 -26.41 3.13 -12.30
CA GLU A 88 -27.03 4.25 -12.99
C GLU A 88 -25.99 5.18 -13.55
N LYS A 89 -26.04 5.42 -14.87
CA LYS A 89 -25.12 6.32 -15.53
C LYS A 89 -25.49 7.76 -15.22
N ILE A 90 -24.51 8.59 -14.87
CA ILE A 90 -24.71 9.99 -14.54
C ILE A 90 -23.72 10.89 -15.28
N SER A 91 -24.20 12.03 -15.80
CA SER A 91 -23.30 13.04 -16.36
C SER A 91 -22.56 13.79 -15.26
N LEU A 92 -21.30 14.15 -15.51
CA LEU A 92 -20.52 14.93 -14.55
C LEU A 92 -21.07 16.36 -14.45
N LEU A 93 -21.11 16.90 -13.24
CA LEU A 93 -21.35 18.31 -12.99
C LEU A 93 -20.01 19.04 -12.86
N ALA A 94 -19.76 19.99 -13.76
CA ALA A 94 -18.53 20.77 -13.75
C ALA A 94 -18.39 21.57 -12.46
N ASN A 95 -17.20 21.54 -11.87
CA ASN A 95 -16.87 22.36 -10.72
C ASN A 95 -16.74 23.83 -11.16
N PRO A 96 -17.56 24.76 -10.64
CA PRO A 96 -17.54 26.17 -11.04
C PRO A 96 -16.38 26.96 -10.44
N ASN A 97 -15.66 26.40 -9.45
CA ASN A 97 -14.58 27.11 -8.77
C ASN A 97 -13.34 27.22 -9.68
N GLN A 98 -12.78 28.42 -9.83
CA GLN A 98 -11.64 28.65 -10.74
C GLN A 98 -10.34 27.98 -10.29
N VAL A 99 -10.19 27.74 -8.99
CA VAL A 99 -9.02 27.09 -8.39
C VAL A 99 -9.48 25.88 -7.60
N HIS A 100 -9.22 24.69 -8.14
CA HIS A 100 -9.43 23.43 -7.43
C HIS A 100 -8.37 22.40 -7.88
N PRO A 101 -8.01 21.42 -7.04
CA PRO A 101 -7.23 20.27 -7.48
C PRO A 101 -7.89 19.58 -8.68
N THR A 102 -7.13 19.06 -9.65
CA THR A 102 -7.69 18.39 -10.85
C THR A 102 -8.70 17.28 -10.50
N ARG A 103 -8.45 16.55 -9.40
CA ARG A 103 -9.36 15.53 -8.86
C ARG A 103 -10.75 16.04 -8.46
N PHE A 104 -10.93 17.34 -8.27
CA PHE A 104 -12.20 17.96 -7.87
C PHE A 104 -13.02 18.48 -9.04
N TRP A 105 -12.60 18.24 -10.30
CA TRP A 105 -13.36 18.67 -11.48
C TRP A 105 -14.81 18.20 -11.49
N GLY A 106 -15.05 16.95 -11.09
CA GLY A 106 -16.40 16.35 -11.06
C GLY A 106 -17.06 16.36 -9.69
N VAL A 107 -16.46 16.95 -8.65
CA VAL A 107 -16.86 16.72 -7.25
C VAL A 107 -18.31 17.15 -6.94
N TYR A 108 -18.80 18.16 -7.66
CA TYR A 108 -20.18 18.65 -7.55
C TYR A 108 -21.22 17.65 -8.08
N THR A 109 -20.81 16.61 -8.83
CA THR A 109 -21.71 15.55 -9.32
C THR A 109 -22.46 14.88 -8.16
N LYS A 110 -21.87 14.84 -6.96
CA LYS A 110 -22.52 14.35 -5.74
C LYS A 110 -23.86 15.06 -5.46
N LEU A 111 -24.02 16.34 -5.85
CA LEU A 111 -25.28 17.07 -5.66
C LEU A 111 -26.46 16.47 -6.43
N LYS A 112 -26.23 15.59 -7.41
CA LYS A 112 -27.31 14.97 -8.16
C LYS A 112 -28.12 13.96 -7.35
N ILE A 113 -27.63 13.52 -6.18
CA ILE A 113 -28.44 12.70 -5.26
C ILE A 113 -29.71 13.44 -4.79
N PHE A 114 -29.68 14.77 -4.77
CA PHE A 114 -30.84 15.60 -4.43
C PHE A 114 -31.92 15.58 -5.52
N ASN A 115 -31.63 15.04 -6.71
CA ASN A 115 -32.56 14.93 -7.82
C ASN A 115 -33.02 13.48 -8.10
N MET A 116 -32.69 12.51 -7.23
CA MET A 116 -33.11 11.11 -7.37
C MET A 116 -34.57 10.91 -6.95
N THR A 117 -35.51 11.59 -7.59
CA THR A 117 -36.93 11.67 -7.21
C THR A 117 -37.72 10.37 -7.37
N ASP A 118 -37.13 9.35 -8.00
CA ASP A 118 -37.70 7.99 -8.02
C ASP A 118 -37.66 7.32 -6.63
N TYR A 119 -36.80 7.83 -5.75
CA TYR A 119 -36.68 7.44 -4.35
C TYR A 119 -37.30 8.49 -3.43
N LYS A 120 -38.00 8.02 -2.40
CA LYS A 120 -38.49 8.86 -1.30
C LYS A 120 -37.34 9.31 -0.39
N LYS A 121 -36.32 8.46 -0.23
CA LYS A 121 -35.16 8.77 0.60
C LYS A 121 -33.90 8.08 0.11
N VAL A 122 -32.81 8.83 0.17
CA VAL A 122 -31.47 8.38 -0.22
C VAL A 122 -30.54 8.51 0.96
N VAL A 123 -29.81 7.44 1.29
CA VAL A 123 -28.66 7.47 2.20
C VAL A 123 -27.40 7.40 1.35
N TYR A 124 -26.73 8.53 1.19
CA TYR A 124 -25.48 8.62 0.45
C TYR A 124 -24.29 8.22 1.32
N LEU A 125 -23.39 7.41 0.75
CA LEU A 125 -22.17 6.91 1.38
C LEU A 125 -20.99 7.07 0.39
N ASP A 126 -19.94 7.78 0.79
CA ASP A 126 -18.71 7.86 -0.01
C ASP A 126 -18.05 6.47 -0.15
N ALA A 127 -17.33 6.27 -1.25
CA ALA A 127 -16.68 4.99 -1.61
C ALA A 127 -15.62 4.52 -0.60
N ASP A 128 -15.16 5.40 0.27
CA ASP A 128 -14.20 5.17 1.35
C ASP A 128 -14.88 5.08 2.73
N THR A 129 -16.15 4.65 2.74
CA THR A 129 -16.88 4.29 3.96
C THR A 129 -17.13 2.77 4.00
N ILE A 130 -17.36 2.24 5.21
CA ILE A 130 -17.90 0.89 5.42
C ILE A 130 -18.98 0.93 6.48
N VAL A 131 -19.97 0.06 6.31
CA VAL A 131 -21.06 -0.14 7.27
C VAL A 131 -20.72 -1.35 8.14
N VAL A 132 -20.56 -1.14 9.44
CA VAL A 132 -20.22 -2.21 10.40
C VAL A 132 -21.42 -2.65 11.25
N LYS A 133 -22.51 -1.87 11.24
CA LYS A 133 -23.81 -2.23 11.82
C LYS A 133 -24.95 -1.70 10.95
N ASN A 134 -26.12 -2.32 11.05
CA ASN A 134 -27.30 -1.89 10.31
C ASN A 134 -27.59 -0.39 10.53
N ILE A 135 -27.89 0.32 9.44
CA ILE A 135 -28.15 1.77 9.40
C ILE A 135 -29.51 2.10 8.75
N GLU A 136 -30.44 1.14 8.71
CA GLU A 136 -31.77 1.40 8.11
C GLU A 136 -32.59 2.42 8.90
N ASP A 137 -32.24 2.64 10.17
CA ASP A 137 -32.80 3.71 10.97
C ASP A 137 -32.50 5.11 10.41
N LEU A 138 -31.43 5.29 9.64
CA LEU A 138 -31.16 6.55 8.92
C LEU A 138 -32.29 6.95 7.97
N PHE A 139 -33.06 6.00 7.44
CA PHE A 139 -34.23 6.32 6.60
C PHE A 139 -35.38 6.97 7.39
N LYS A 140 -35.30 7.05 8.72
CA LYS A 140 -36.24 7.82 9.56
C LYS A 140 -35.86 9.30 9.70
N CYS A 141 -34.63 9.69 9.34
CA CYS A 141 -34.23 11.10 9.28
C CYS A 141 -35.22 11.90 8.42
N SER A 142 -35.45 13.17 8.72
CA SER A 142 -36.43 14.00 7.99
C SER A 142 -35.95 14.37 6.56
N LYS A 143 -35.67 15.65 6.28
CA LYS A 143 -35.34 16.12 4.93
C LYS A 143 -33.85 16.01 4.58
N PHE A 144 -32.97 16.46 5.49
CA PHE A 144 -31.52 16.40 5.30
C PHE A 144 -30.82 16.01 6.60
N CYS A 145 -29.98 14.98 6.57
CA CYS A 145 -29.10 14.69 7.69
C CYS A 145 -27.66 14.49 7.22
N ALA A 146 -26.72 14.93 8.03
CA ALA A 146 -25.30 14.65 7.86
C ALA A 146 -24.62 14.62 9.23
N ASN A 147 -23.34 14.29 9.30
CA ASN A 147 -22.59 14.39 10.54
C ASN A 147 -21.80 15.72 10.59
N LEU A 148 -21.63 16.28 11.79
CA LEU A 148 -20.64 17.34 12.00
C LEU A 148 -19.25 16.72 12.09
N LYS A 149 -18.30 17.29 11.34
CA LYS A 149 -16.89 16.97 11.52
C LYS A 149 -16.40 17.50 12.89
N HIS A 150 -15.12 17.39 13.19
CA HIS A 150 -14.45 18.06 14.32
C HIS A 150 -14.44 19.62 14.24
N SER A 151 -15.33 20.19 13.44
CA SER A 151 -15.57 21.63 13.27
C SER A 151 -17.08 21.82 13.20
N GLU A 152 -17.59 23.04 13.38
CA GLU A 152 -18.99 23.42 13.13
C GLU A 152 -19.37 23.36 11.64
N ARG A 153 -18.97 22.27 10.96
CA ARG A 153 -19.11 22.05 9.53
C ARG A 153 -19.51 20.61 9.28
N LEU A 154 -20.48 20.43 8.39
CA LEU A 154 -20.93 19.12 7.97
C LEU A 154 -19.86 18.39 7.17
N ASN A 155 -19.85 17.06 7.33
CA ASN A 155 -19.12 16.11 6.51
C ASN A 155 -20.08 15.52 5.46
N SER A 156 -19.72 15.59 4.18
CA SER A 156 -20.58 15.13 3.07
C SER A 156 -20.33 13.69 2.62
N GLY A 157 -19.63 12.89 3.43
CA GLY A 157 -19.37 11.47 3.14
C GLY A 157 -20.44 10.51 3.62
N VAL A 158 -21.30 10.95 4.56
CA VAL A 158 -22.53 10.24 4.93
C VAL A 158 -23.64 11.26 5.04
N MET A 159 -24.65 11.13 4.17
CA MET A 159 -25.79 12.06 4.13
C MET A 159 -27.09 11.30 3.95
N VAL A 160 -28.16 11.79 4.55
CA VAL A 160 -29.54 11.38 4.25
C VAL A 160 -30.22 12.53 3.54
N VAL A 161 -30.90 12.25 2.43
CA VAL A 161 -31.54 13.24 1.57
C VAL A 161 -32.94 12.76 1.23
N GLU A 162 -33.93 13.63 1.42
CA GLU A 162 -35.22 13.57 0.73
C GLU A 162 -35.07 14.27 -0.64
N PRO A 163 -34.99 13.52 -1.76
CA PRO A 163 -34.75 14.12 -3.07
C PRO A 163 -35.90 15.03 -3.49
N SER A 164 -35.58 16.16 -4.09
CA SER A 164 -36.55 17.15 -4.57
C SER A 164 -35.98 17.92 -5.75
N GLU A 165 -36.65 17.85 -6.90
CA GLU A 165 -36.26 18.59 -8.09
C GLU A 165 -36.19 20.11 -7.82
N ALA A 166 -37.12 20.65 -7.03
CA ALA A 166 -37.12 22.05 -6.65
C ALA A 166 -35.87 22.42 -5.82
N LEU A 167 -35.49 21.57 -4.86
CA LEU A 167 -34.29 21.76 -4.04
C LEU A 167 -33.02 21.67 -4.90
N PHE A 168 -32.93 20.66 -5.77
CA PHE A 168 -31.80 20.49 -6.67
C PHE A 168 -31.64 21.68 -7.63
N ASN A 169 -32.73 22.15 -8.23
CA ASN A 169 -32.70 23.31 -9.11
C ASN A 169 -32.27 24.59 -8.38
N ASP A 170 -32.64 24.75 -7.09
CA ASP A 170 -32.13 25.84 -6.27
C ASP A 170 -30.63 25.74 -6.00
N MET A 171 -30.14 24.54 -5.68
CA MET A 171 -28.71 24.28 -5.56
C MET A 171 -27.99 24.65 -6.86
N MET A 172 -28.46 24.19 -8.02
CA MET A 172 -27.81 24.45 -9.32
C MET A 172 -27.71 25.96 -9.65
N ARG A 173 -28.72 26.76 -9.29
CA ARG A 173 -28.64 28.23 -9.42
C ARG A 173 -27.56 28.84 -8.53
N LYS A 174 -27.40 28.30 -7.32
CA LYS A 174 -26.45 28.78 -6.30
C LYS A 174 -25.04 28.23 -6.44
N VAL A 175 -24.84 27.12 -7.14
CA VAL A 175 -23.52 26.48 -7.33
C VAL A 175 -22.48 27.48 -7.89
N LYS A 176 -22.90 28.42 -8.74
CA LYS A 176 -22.01 29.45 -9.31
C LYS A 176 -21.79 30.68 -8.43
N THR A 177 -22.64 30.90 -7.42
CA THR A 177 -22.66 32.15 -6.64
C THR A 177 -22.31 31.95 -5.16
N LEU A 178 -22.64 30.80 -4.58
CA LEU A 178 -22.20 30.43 -3.23
C LEU A 178 -20.75 29.96 -3.24
N SER A 179 -19.94 30.55 -2.38
CA SER A 179 -18.55 30.14 -2.18
C SER A 179 -18.47 28.72 -1.61
N SER A 180 -17.47 27.94 -2.04
CA SER A 180 -17.10 26.69 -1.38
C SER A 180 -15.70 26.80 -0.79
N TYR A 181 -15.59 26.78 0.55
CA TYR A 181 -14.27 26.89 1.21
C TYR A 181 -13.33 25.71 0.94
N THR A 182 -13.87 24.56 0.50
CA THR A 182 -13.08 23.40 0.06
C THR A 182 -12.84 23.38 -1.45
N GLY A 183 -13.49 24.27 -2.20
CA GLY A 183 -13.59 24.19 -3.66
C GLY A 183 -14.39 22.98 -4.15
N GLY A 184 -15.15 22.29 -3.28
CA GLY A 184 -15.92 21.09 -3.61
C GLY A 184 -17.32 21.04 -3.01
N ASP A 185 -17.96 19.87 -3.08
CA ASP A 185 -19.34 19.61 -2.61
C ASP A 185 -19.50 19.92 -1.11
N GLN A 186 -18.57 19.46 -0.28
CA GLN A 186 -18.67 19.66 1.17
C GLN A 186 -18.69 21.14 1.55
N GLY A 187 -17.80 21.94 0.95
CA GLY A 187 -17.74 23.37 1.20
C GLY A 187 -18.99 24.09 0.73
N PHE A 188 -19.52 23.71 -0.45
CA PHE A 188 -20.77 24.24 -0.98
C PHE A 188 -21.95 23.91 -0.06
N LEU A 189 -22.10 22.65 0.37
CA LEU A 189 -23.19 22.22 1.24
C LEU A 189 -23.17 22.93 2.60
N ASN A 190 -21.97 23.19 3.16
CA ASN A 190 -21.84 23.99 4.38
C ASN A 190 -22.32 25.44 4.17
N SER A 191 -22.03 26.05 3.01
CA SER A 191 -22.52 27.39 2.69
C SER A 191 -24.02 27.40 2.34
N TYR A 192 -24.55 26.32 1.80
CA TYR A 192 -25.96 26.17 1.47
C TYR A 192 -26.84 25.93 2.71
N TYR A 193 -26.30 25.22 3.71
CA TYR A 193 -26.95 24.94 5.00
C TYR A 193 -26.20 25.63 6.16
N PRO A 194 -26.20 26.98 6.24
CA PRO A 194 -25.39 27.71 7.23
C PRO A 194 -25.80 27.42 8.68
N ASP A 195 -27.07 27.13 8.93
CA ASP A 195 -27.60 26.82 10.27
C ASP A 195 -27.44 25.34 10.67
N PHE A 196 -26.79 24.51 9.84
CA PHE A 196 -26.60 23.08 10.14
C PHE A 196 -25.95 22.79 11.50
N PRO A 197 -24.98 23.59 12.01
CA PRO A 197 -24.43 23.38 13.35
C PRO A 197 -25.47 23.46 14.47
N ASN A 198 -26.51 24.27 14.27
CA ASN A 198 -27.62 24.47 15.23
C ASN A 198 -28.74 23.43 15.06
N ALA A 199 -28.67 22.57 14.05
CA ALA A 199 -29.67 21.53 13.83
C ALA A 199 -29.71 20.54 15.01
N ARG A 200 -30.90 20.00 15.29
CA ARG A 200 -31.07 19.02 16.38
C ARG A 200 -30.36 17.72 16.04
N VAL A 201 -29.93 16.96 17.05
CA VAL A 201 -29.37 15.62 16.83
C VAL A 201 -30.50 14.67 16.44
N PHE A 202 -30.27 13.89 15.38
CA PHE A 202 -31.16 12.82 14.95
C PHE A 202 -31.20 11.71 16.01
N ASP A 203 -32.40 11.35 16.44
CA ASP A 203 -32.64 10.30 17.42
C ASP A 203 -33.50 9.18 16.78
N PRO A 204 -32.90 8.03 16.44
CA PRO A 204 -33.60 6.92 15.81
C PRO A 204 -34.57 6.18 16.75
N SER A 205 -34.51 6.46 18.06
CA SER A 205 -35.32 5.81 19.11
C SER A 205 -36.67 6.51 19.36
N LEU A 206 -36.89 7.69 18.77
CA LEU A 206 -38.16 8.41 18.89
C LEU A 206 -39.33 7.58 18.36
N THR A 207 -40.40 7.54 19.15
CA THR A 207 -41.63 6.86 18.73
C THR A 207 -42.36 7.65 17.64
N PRO A 208 -43.19 6.99 16.80
CA PRO A 208 -44.00 7.67 15.80
C PRO A 208 -44.89 8.80 16.38
N GLU A 209 -45.37 8.64 17.60
CA GLU A 209 -46.19 9.63 18.30
C GLU A 209 -45.35 10.87 18.66
N ALA A 210 -44.14 10.67 19.16
CA ALA A 210 -43.21 11.76 19.48
C ALA A 210 -42.73 12.50 18.23
N LEU A 211 -42.69 11.84 17.07
CA LEU A 211 -42.37 12.47 15.79
C LEU A 211 -43.50 13.39 15.31
N LYS A 212 -44.76 12.99 15.50
CA LYS A 212 -45.95 13.78 15.08
C LYS A 212 -46.13 15.07 15.88
N THR A 213 -45.69 15.11 17.13
CA THR A 213 -45.84 16.30 17.99
C THR A 213 -44.76 17.35 17.75
N ARG A 214 -43.72 17.03 16.97
CA ARG A 214 -42.60 17.93 16.68
C ARG A 214 -42.71 18.47 15.25
N PRO A 215 -42.35 19.74 15.00
CA PRO A 215 -42.21 20.21 13.63
C PRO A 215 -41.16 19.36 12.90
N VAL A 216 -41.45 19.04 11.64
CA VAL A 216 -40.51 18.33 10.76
C VAL A 216 -39.32 19.28 10.52
N PRO A 217 -38.11 18.93 10.97
CA PRO A 217 -36.95 19.78 10.79
C PRO A 217 -36.50 19.76 9.32
N GLU A 218 -36.02 20.91 8.85
CA GLU A 218 -35.36 20.99 7.54
C GLU A 218 -34.05 20.18 7.52
N MET A 219 -33.40 20.03 8.67
CA MET A 219 -32.16 19.28 8.80
C MET A 219 -31.92 18.77 10.22
N GLU A 220 -31.19 17.65 10.35
CA GLU A 220 -30.78 17.05 11.63
C GLU A 220 -29.32 16.58 11.58
N ARG A 221 -28.66 16.52 12.74
CA ARG A 221 -27.28 16.07 12.88
C ARG A 221 -27.23 14.59 13.23
N LEU A 222 -26.59 13.80 12.39
CA LEU A 222 -26.21 12.43 12.70
C LEU A 222 -25.14 12.42 13.80
N SER A 223 -25.28 11.49 14.73
CA SER A 223 -24.21 11.15 15.68
C SER A 223 -22.94 10.70 14.94
N THR A 224 -21.77 10.92 15.55
CA THR A 224 -20.47 10.41 15.03
C THR A 224 -20.48 8.89 14.84
N LEU A 225 -21.40 8.16 15.50
CA LEU A 225 -21.61 6.73 15.28
C LEU A 225 -21.92 6.36 13.81
N TYR A 226 -22.57 7.25 13.07
CA TYR A 226 -22.93 7.04 11.65
C TYR A 226 -21.93 7.66 10.66
N ASN A 227 -20.83 8.26 11.12
CA ASN A 227 -19.78 8.79 10.25
C ASN A 227 -18.48 8.93 11.06
N ALA A 228 -17.92 7.81 11.50
CA ALA A 228 -16.75 7.81 12.37
C ALA A 228 -15.48 8.15 11.59
N ASP A 229 -14.90 9.30 11.89
CA ASP A 229 -13.76 9.89 11.16
C ASP A 229 -12.44 9.21 11.56
N VAL A 230 -11.87 8.41 10.65
CA VAL A 230 -10.57 7.74 10.86
C VAL A 230 -9.43 8.75 11.03
N GLY A 231 -9.50 9.92 10.39
CA GLY A 231 -8.53 10.98 10.59
C GLY A 231 -8.49 11.46 12.04
N LEU A 232 -9.65 11.58 12.69
CA LEU A 232 -9.71 11.91 14.12
C LEU A 232 -9.21 10.76 15.00
N TYR A 233 -9.55 9.51 14.65
CA TYR A 233 -9.00 8.33 15.33
C TYR A 233 -7.47 8.34 15.31
N MET A 234 -6.85 8.67 14.16
CA MET A 234 -5.40 8.69 14.02
C MET A 234 -4.71 9.77 14.85
N LEU A 235 -5.39 10.89 15.12
CA LEU A 235 -4.89 11.93 16.02
C LEU A 235 -5.04 11.54 17.49
N ALA A 236 -6.16 10.91 17.86
CA ALA A 236 -6.48 10.56 19.25
C ALA A 236 -5.97 9.17 19.68
N ASN A 237 -5.57 8.32 18.73
CA ASN A 237 -5.29 6.89 18.90
C ASN A 237 -6.43 6.10 19.58
N LYS A 238 -7.67 6.58 19.46
CA LYS A 238 -8.88 5.94 19.97
C LYS A 238 -10.11 6.52 19.30
N TRP A 239 -11.21 5.78 19.34
CA TRP A 239 -12.51 6.34 18.99
C TRP A 239 -12.97 7.30 20.09
N MET A 240 -13.62 8.40 19.68
CA MET A 240 -14.25 9.36 20.59
C MET A 240 -15.57 8.84 21.18
N VAL A 241 -16.01 7.67 20.71
CA VAL A 241 -17.23 6.96 21.06
C VAL A 241 -16.87 5.50 21.33
N ASP A 242 -17.79 4.78 21.98
CA ASP A 242 -17.70 3.33 22.16
C ASP A 242 -17.62 2.63 20.80
N ASP A 243 -16.55 1.86 20.59
CA ASP A 243 -16.23 1.20 19.32
C ASP A 243 -17.29 0.16 18.95
N SER A 244 -17.83 -0.52 19.97
CA SER A 244 -18.90 -1.48 19.84
C SER A 244 -20.19 -0.84 19.35
N LYS A 245 -20.35 0.49 19.40
CA LYS A 245 -21.55 1.21 18.94
C LYS A 245 -21.40 1.83 17.56
N LEU A 246 -20.24 1.73 16.92
CA LEU A 246 -20.03 2.30 15.60
C LEU A 246 -20.95 1.64 14.57
N HIS A 247 -21.52 2.46 13.68
CA HIS A 247 -22.34 2.01 12.56
C HIS A 247 -21.61 2.18 11.23
N VAL A 248 -20.93 3.31 11.03
CA VAL A 248 -20.19 3.61 9.80
C VAL A 248 -18.80 4.13 10.13
N ILE A 249 -17.78 3.58 9.47
CA ILE A 249 -16.40 4.04 9.53
C ILE A 249 -16.07 4.74 8.22
N HIS A 250 -15.49 5.94 8.29
CA HIS A 250 -15.16 6.77 7.14
C HIS A 250 -13.66 7.07 7.10
N TYR A 251 -12.99 6.62 6.02
CA TYR A 251 -11.55 6.75 5.80
C TYR A 251 -11.18 8.12 5.19
N THR A 252 -11.35 9.18 6.00
CA THR A 252 -11.24 10.61 5.65
C THR A 252 -9.84 11.14 5.36
N LEU A 253 -8.78 10.37 5.63
CA LEU A 253 -7.38 10.80 5.41
C LEU A 253 -7.05 10.78 3.91
N GLY A 254 -7.33 11.87 3.19
CA GLY A 254 -7.10 11.97 1.74
C GLY A 254 -5.66 12.26 1.35
N PRO A 255 -4.73 11.29 1.48
CA PRO A 255 -4.36 10.41 0.36
C PRO A 255 -4.25 8.92 0.72
N LEU A 256 -4.52 8.57 1.98
CA LEU A 256 -4.40 7.23 2.55
C LEU A 256 -5.75 6.53 2.49
N LYS A 257 -5.96 5.74 1.43
CA LYS A 257 -7.19 4.98 1.24
C LYS A 257 -7.03 3.51 1.63
N PRO A 258 -8.07 2.88 2.19
CA PRO A 258 -7.96 1.55 2.78
C PRO A 258 -7.64 0.45 1.76
N TRP A 259 -7.90 0.69 0.48
CA TRP A 259 -7.56 -0.24 -0.60
C TRP A 259 -6.08 -0.20 -1.01
N ASP A 260 -5.32 0.84 -0.65
CA ASP A 260 -3.90 0.90 -0.95
C ASP A 260 -3.12 0.03 0.05
N TRP A 261 -2.36 -0.95 -0.45
CA TRP A 261 -1.73 -1.99 0.38
C TRP A 261 -0.83 -1.42 1.48
N TRP A 262 -0.20 -0.25 1.25
CA TRP A 262 0.71 0.37 2.20
C TRP A 262 -0.01 1.00 3.40
N THR A 263 -1.28 1.37 3.27
CA THR A 263 -2.03 2.01 4.36
C THR A 263 -2.25 1.06 5.53
N ALA A 264 -2.30 -0.26 5.29
CA ALA A 264 -2.33 -1.30 6.32
C ALA A 264 -1.21 -1.16 7.37
N TRP A 265 -0.07 -0.63 6.96
CA TRP A 265 1.12 -0.48 7.80
C TRP A 265 1.17 0.88 8.52
N LEU A 266 0.35 1.84 8.12
CA LEU A 266 0.38 3.22 8.61
C LEU A 266 -0.87 3.60 9.40
N VAL A 267 -2.04 3.14 8.96
CA VAL A 267 -3.35 3.61 9.45
C VAL A 267 -4.08 2.48 10.16
N LYS A 268 -4.62 2.76 11.34
CA LYS A 268 -5.62 1.93 12.00
C LYS A 268 -6.93 2.75 12.07
N PRO A 269 -8.12 2.14 11.99
CA PRO A 269 -8.44 0.72 11.94
C PRO A 269 -8.78 0.24 10.52
N VAL A 270 -7.80 0.25 9.61
CA VAL A 270 -7.97 -0.30 8.25
C VAL A 270 -8.24 -1.80 8.23
N ASP A 271 -7.95 -2.50 9.34
CA ASP A 271 -8.25 -3.93 9.50
C ASP A 271 -9.76 -4.22 9.35
N ALA A 272 -10.63 -3.32 9.81
CA ALA A 272 -12.08 -3.45 9.67
C ALA A 272 -12.52 -3.45 8.20
N TRP A 273 -11.84 -2.67 7.36
CA TRP A 273 -12.09 -2.67 5.92
C TRP A 273 -11.51 -3.92 5.26
N HIS A 274 -10.30 -4.34 5.66
CA HIS A 274 -9.68 -5.54 5.11
C HIS A 274 -10.41 -6.84 5.49
N SER A 275 -11.02 -6.94 6.67
CA SER A 275 -11.80 -8.11 7.06
C SER A 275 -13.02 -8.32 6.17
N ILE A 276 -13.63 -7.24 5.69
CA ILE A 276 -14.71 -7.29 4.70
C ILE A 276 -14.15 -7.64 3.33
N ARG A 277 -13.04 -7.00 2.92
CA ARG A 277 -12.39 -7.26 1.62
C ARG A 277 -11.99 -8.72 1.43
N VAL A 278 -11.37 -9.36 2.43
CA VAL A 278 -10.91 -10.75 2.31
C VAL A 278 -12.07 -11.71 2.07
N ASN A 279 -13.25 -11.40 2.61
CA ASN A 279 -14.47 -12.17 2.44
C ASN A 279 -15.33 -11.71 1.25
N LEU A 280 -14.80 -10.85 0.38
CA LEU A 280 -15.51 -10.40 -0.81
C LEU A 280 -15.70 -11.57 -1.78
N GLU A 281 -16.95 -11.83 -2.15
CA GLU A 281 -17.32 -12.94 -3.03
C GLU A 281 -16.77 -12.77 -4.44
N GLU A 282 -16.53 -13.91 -5.10
CA GLU A 282 -16.14 -13.96 -6.50
C GLU A 282 -17.40 -13.91 -7.39
N THR A 283 -17.95 -12.70 -7.55
CA THR A 283 -19.15 -12.46 -8.35
C THR A 283 -18.89 -12.51 -9.85
N LEU A 284 -17.65 -12.23 -10.27
CA LEU A 284 -17.09 -12.55 -11.59
C LEU A 284 -15.77 -13.33 -11.45
N PRO A 285 -15.35 -14.13 -12.45
CA PRO A 285 -14.12 -14.92 -12.37
C PRO A 285 -12.88 -14.08 -12.00
N GLY A 286 -12.12 -14.52 -11.00
CA GLY A 286 -10.90 -13.86 -10.53
C GLY A 286 -11.12 -12.60 -9.68
N THR A 287 -12.35 -12.32 -9.23
CA THR A 287 -12.67 -11.09 -8.46
C THR A 287 -12.78 -11.29 -6.95
N GLY A 288 -12.69 -12.53 -6.46
CA GLY A 288 -12.76 -12.86 -5.04
C GLY A 288 -11.66 -12.15 -4.23
N GLY A 289 -11.99 -11.72 -3.00
CA GLY A 289 -11.07 -10.96 -2.16
C GLY A 289 -10.77 -9.54 -2.67
N GLY A 290 -11.55 -9.05 -3.63
CA GLY A 290 -11.33 -7.75 -4.28
C GLY A 290 -10.17 -7.75 -5.28
N LYS A 291 -9.83 -8.90 -5.85
CA LYS A 291 -8.76 -9.03 -6.85
C LYS A 291 -9.20 -8.45 -8.20
N ASN A 292 -8.19 -8.04 -8.96
CA ASN A 292 -8.30 -7.60 -10.35
C ASN A 292 -7.40 -8.50 -11.20
N GLN A 293 -7.91 -9.02 -12.32
CA GLN A 293 -7.17 -9.96 -13.18
C GLN A 293 -5.86 -9.36 -13.71
N ASN A 294 -5.88 -8.07 -14.06
CA ASN A 294 -4.70 -7.37 -14.55
C ASN A 294 -3.63 -7.26 -13.46
N ASP A 295 -4.04 -6.85 -12.26
CA ASP A 295 -3.12 -6.74 -11.11
C ASP A 295 -2.58 -8.12 -10.71
N GLU A 296 -3.40 -9.17 -10.78
CA GLU A 296 -2.97 -10.54 -10.47
C GLU A 296 -1.92 -11.03 -11.48
N PHE A 297 -2.11 -10.74 -12.76
CA PHE A 297 -1.12 -11.05 -13.79
C PHE A 297 0.21 -10.31 -13.53
N VAL A 298 0.15 -9.01 -13.24
CA VAL A 298 1.32 -8.20 -12.91
C VAL A 298 2.02 -8.74 -11.67
N VAL A 299 1.29 -9.03 -10.60
CA VAL A 299 1.85 -9.62 -9.37
C VAL A 299 2.56 -10.94 -9.63
N LYS A 300 1.95 -11.85 -10.41
CA LYS A 300 2.59 -13.12 -10.79
C LYS A 300 3.88 -12.90 -11.58
N LEU A 301 3.84 -11.97 -12.55
CA LEU A 301 5.02 -11.62 -13.34
C LEU A 301 6.15 -11.05 -12.45
N LEU A 302 5.81 -10.15 -11.52
CA LEU A 302 6.77 -9.51 -10.62
C LEU A 302 7.46 -10.51 -9.68
N PHE A 303 6.77 -11.57 -9.25
CA PHE A 303 7.40 -12.66 -8.47
C PHE A 303 8.25 -13.60 -9.34
N LEU A 304 7.83 -13.86 -10.58
CA LEU A 304 8.54 -14.80 -11.45
C LEU A 304 9.84 -14.23 -12.00
N LEU A 305 9.90 -12.93 -12.30
CA LEU A 305 11.07 -12.32 -12.96
C LEU A 305 12.37 -12.44 -12.14
N PRO A 306 12.44 -12.05 -10.85
CA PRO A 306 13.66 -12.21 -10.06
C PRO A 306 14.04 -13.68 -9.87
N LEU A 307 13.05 -14.57 -9.71
CA LEU A 307 13.28 -16.01 -9.61
C LEU A 307 13.90 -16.58 -10.89
N CYS A 308 13.35 -16.24 -12.06
CA CYS A 308 13.89 -16.66 -13.35
C CYS A 308 15.31 -16.11 -13.57
N ALA A 309 15.56 -14.85 -13.20
CA ALA A 309 16.90 -14.25 -13.27
C ALA A 309 17.89 -14.99 -12.36
N LEU A 310 17.50 -15.30 -11.13
CA LEU A 310 18.31 -16.07 -10.18
C LEU A 310 18.62 -17.47 -10.73
N LEU A 311 17.60 -18.18 -11.23
CA LEU A 311 17.76 -19.52 -11.82
C LEU A 311 18.67 -19.49 -13.05
N PHE A 312 18.55 -18.48 -13.90
CA PHE A 312 19.43 -18.28 -15.05
C PHE A 312 20.88 -18.03 -14.61
N CYS A 313 21.09 -17.21 -13.59
CA CYS A 313 22.41 -16.97 -13.00
C CYS A 313 23.02 -18.25 -12.42
N VAL A 314 22.24 -19.04 -11.66
CA VAL A 314 22.67 -20.33 -11.12
C VAL A 314 23.00 -21.31 -12.24
N TYR A 315 22.15 -21.40 -13.27
CA TYR A 315 22.38 -22.25 -14.43
C TYR A 315 23.67 -21.87 -15.18
N ARG A 316 23.90 -20.58 -15.43
CA ARG A 316 25.17 -20.10 -16.02
C ARG A 316 26.37 -20.39 -15.12
N SER A 317 26.23 -20.26 -13.81
CA SER A 317 27.30 -20.62 -12.87
C SER A 317 27.62 -22.12 -12.91
N ILE A 318 26.62 -22.98 -13.12
CA ILE A 318 26.81 -24.42 -13.26
C ILE A 318 27.44 -24.76 -14.62
N GLN A 319 26.95 -24.16 -15.73
CA GLN A 319 27.52 -24.38 -17.07
C GLN A 319 28.94 -23.82 -17.23
N GLY A 320 29.27 -22.70 -16.59
CA GLY A 320 30.62 -22.15 -16.56
C GLY A 320 31.62 -22.98 -15.75
N HIS A 321 31.16 -24.04 -15.07
CA HIS A 321 31.95 -24.98 -14.28
C HIS A 321 31.68 -26.43 -14.73
N GLU A 322 32.04 -26.76 -15.97
CA GLU A 322 32.56 -28.12 -16.25
C GLU A 322 33.91 -28.28 -15.53
N GLY A 323 33.85 -28.53 -14.22
CA GLY A 323 35.02 -28.74 -13.38
C GLY A 323 34.81 -28.31 -11.93
N SER A 324 34.47 -29.27 -11.08
CA SER A 324 34.44 -29.18 -9.61
C SER A 324 33.21 -28.48 -8.99
N LEU A 325 32.20 -29.30 -8.74
CA LEU A 325 31.09 -29.09 -7.81
C LEU A 325 31.50 -28.34 -6.52
N CYS A 326 30.74 -27.28 -6.26
CA CYS A 326 30.66 -26.48 -5.04
C CYS A 326 30.05 -27.30 -3.87
N ARG A 327 30.62 -28.47 -3.55
CA ARG A 327 30.22 -29.31 -2.40
C ARG A 327 31.07 -29.05 -1.16
N THR A 328 32.07 -28.19 -1.25
CA THR A 328 33.11 -28.02 -0.22
C THR A 328 33.13 -26.65 0.45
N SER A 329 32.50 -25.60 -0.09
CA SER A 329 32.66 -24.23 0.44
C SER A 329 31.84 -23.97 1.72
N LEU A 330 30.53 -24.19 1.71
CA LEU A 330 29.65 -23.90 2.87
C LEU A 330 29.94 -24.79 4.08
N CYS A 331 30.14 -26.10 3.87
CA CYS A 331 30.53 -27.01 4.96
C CYS A 331 31.92 -26.70 5.52
N ASN A 332 32.88 -26.26 4.71
CA ASN A 332 34.18 -25.85 5.23
C ASN A 332 34.13 -24.49 5.92
N GLN A 333 33.25 -23.57 5.52
CA GLN A 333 33.03 -22.30 6.21
C GLN A 333 32.32 -22.49 7.56
N ILE A 334 31.30 -23.34 7.63
CA ILE A 334 30.65 -23.72 8.90
C ILE A 334 31.64 -24.45 9.80
N ARG A 335 32.48 -25.33 9.25
CA ARG A 335 33.54 -26.02 9.98
C ARG A 335 34.63 -25.04 10.46
N TYR A 336 35.01 -24.04 9.66
CA TYR A 336 35.96 -22.99 10.05
C TYR A 336 35.40 -22.08 11.16
N LEU A 337 34.13 -21.65 11.06
CA LEU A 337 33.44 -20.91 12.12
C LEU A 337 33.28 -21.75 13.39
N TYR A 338 32.92 -23.02 13.25
CA TYR A 338 32.83 -23.97 14.36
C TYR A 338 34.19 -24.14 15.06
N TYR A 339 35.29 -24.27 14.31
CA TYR A 339 36.63 -24.36 14.91
C TYR A 339 37.11 -23.03 15.51
N LYS A 340 36.78 -21.88 14.91
CA LYS A 340 37.10 -20.55 15.44
C LYS A 340 36.34 -20.22 16.73
N ILE A 341 35.09 -20.67 16.83
CA ILE A 341 34.26 -20.55 18.03
C ILE A 341 34.74 -21.54 19.11
N ARG A 342 35.15 -22.76 18.71
CA ARG A 342 35.67 -23.78 19.64
C ARG A 342 37.10 -23.49 20.13
N SER A 343 37.91 -22.75 19.38
CA SER A 343 39.27 -22.35 19.79
C SER A 343 39.30 -21.12 20.71
N ASN A 344 38.23 -20.32 20.75
CA ASN A 344 38.08 -19.23 21.71
C ASN A 344 37.36 -19.74 22.97
N GLY A 345 38.12 -20.42 23.84
CA GLY A 345 37.71 -20.64 25.22
C GLY A 345 37.63 -19.30 25.97
N THR A 346 36.51 -19.07 26.65
CA THR A 346 36.25 -18.03 27.67
C THR A 346 36.68 -16.59 27.31
N LEU A 347 35.74 -15.81 26.77
CA LEU A 347 35.84 -14.35 26.71
C LEU A 347 35.52 -13.75 28.09
N GLY A 348 36.56 -13.33 28.80
CA GLY A 348 36.44 -12.40 29.92
C GLY A 348 36.01 -11.02 29.41
N TYR A 349 35.03 -10.43 30.10
CA TYR A 349 34.62 -9.03 29.94
C TYR A 349 35.78 -8.13 30.36
N SER A 350 36.45 -7.45 29.42
CA SER A 350 37.16 -6.19 29.68
C SER A 350 37.44 -5.44 28.38
N ASN A 351 37.05 -4.17 28.38
CA ASN A 351 37.50 -3.08 27.51
C ASN A 351 36.92 -3.03 26.09
N VAL A 352 35.67 -2.57 26.03
CA VAL A 352 35.24 -1.65 24.97
C VAL A 352 36.03 -0.36 25.15
N SER A 353 37.16 -0.24 24.47
CA SER A 353 37.87 1.02 24.33
C SER A 353 37.14 1.88 23.31
N THR A 354 36.63 3.01 23.79
CA THR A 354 36.16 4.16 23.01
C THR A 354 37.13 4.52 21.89
N LEU A 355 36.73 4.29 20.63
CA LEU A 355 37.53 4.70 19.46
C LEU A 355 37.22 6.17 19.10
N SER A 356 37.61 7.08 20.00
CA SER A 356 37.61 8.52 19.76
C SER A 356 39.04 8.99 19.49
N THR A 357 39.55 8.72 18.28
CA THR A 357 40.60 9.46 17.54
C THR A 357 41.06 8.63 16.33
N LEU A 358 40.41 8.82 15.18
CA LEU A 358 40.98 8.42 13.89
C LEU A 358 41.83 9.58 13.37
N ASN A 359 43.15 9.46 13.55
CA ASN A 359 44.15 10.30 12.90
C ASN A 359 44.08 10.11 11.36
N PRO A 360 44.24 11.16 10.55
CA PRO A 360 44.17 11.09 9.09
C PRO A 360 45.50 10.60 8.53
N SER A 361 45.84 9.33 8.75
CA SER A 361 47.05 8.75 8.18
C SER A 361 46.95 7.23 8.12
N TYR A 362 46.10 6.73 7.24
CA TYR A 362 46.36 5.43 6.60
C TYR A 362 47.49 5.61 5.58
N GLN A 363 48.69 5.90 6.08
CA GLN A 363 49.93 5.61 5.34
C GLN A 363 50.23 4.14 5.56
N LEU A 364 49.90 3.34 4.56
CA LEU A 364 50.32 1.95 4.44
C LEU A 364 51.86 1.94 4.34
N GLN A 365 52.55 1.51 5.40
CA GLN A 365 54.00 1.30 5.36
C GLN A 365 54.27 -0.14 4.89
N SER A 366 54.58 -0.29 3.60
CA SER A 366 55.30 -1.43 3.01
C SER A 366 55.75 -0.98 1.63
N GLY A 367 57.06 -1.03 1.37
CA GLY A 367 57.70 -0.47 0.17
C GLY A 367 57.18 -1.09 -1.14
N GLY A 368 56.94 -0.22 -2.13
CA GLY A 368 56.56 -0.58 -3.51
C GLY A 368 55.35 0.21 -4.02
N THR A 369 55.61 1.25 -4.82
CA THR A 369 54.67 2.02 -5.67
C THR A 369 53.23 2.19 -5.16
N HIS A 370 52.99 3.24 -4.36
CA HIS A 370 51.67 3.60 -3.83
C HIS A 370 50.69 4.01 -4.94
N SER A 371 49.78 3.10 -5.31
CA SER A 371 48.53 3.48 -5.98
C SER A 371 47.58 4.08 -4.94
N LYS A 372 47.53 5.41 -4.84
CA LYS A 372 46.59 6.10 -3.94
C LYS A 372 45.17 5.92 -4.45
N VAL A 373 44.26 5.44 -3.59
CA VAL A 373 42.82 5.43 -3.87
C VAL A 373 42.34 6.86 -4.19
N PRO A 374 41.53 7.07 -5.24
CA PRO A 374 41.05 8.42 -5.57
C PRO A 374 40.31 9.05 -4.39
N GLN A 375 40.72 10.25 -3.97
CA GLN A 375 40.18 10.93 -2.79
C GLN A 375 38.67 11.20 -2.87
N HIS A 376 38.12 11.32 -4.07
CA HIS A 376 36.69 11.55 -4.30
C HIS A 376 35.84 10.27 -4.34
N LEU A 377 36.46 9.07 -4.35
CA LEU A 377 35.75 7.81 -4.57
C LEU A 377 34.71 7.54 -3.48
N GLY A 378 35.04 7.80 -2.21
CA GLY A 378 34.12 7.63 -1.09
C GLY A 378 32.89 8.51 -1.24
N ALA A 379 33.09 9.82 -1.45
CA ALA A 379 32.01 10.78 -1.62
C ALA A 379 31.10 10.45 -2.83
N VAL A 380 31.70 10.07 -3.97
CA VAL A 380 30.95 9.65 -5.17
C VAL A 380 30.14 8.38 -4.88
N SER A 381 30.72 7.40 -4.18
CA SER A 381 30.01 6.17 -3.82
C SER A 381 28.77 6.44 -2.99
N VAL A 382 28.87 7.33 -1.99
CA VAL A 382 27.74 7.72 -1.14
C VAL A 382 26.62 8.34 -1.99
N VAL A 383 26.94 9.29 -2.88
CA VAL A 383 25.95 9.93 -3.76
C VAL A 383 25.26 8.90 -4.67
N VAL A 384 26.04 8.00 -5.28
CA VAL A 384 25.49 6.95 -6.16
C VAL A 384 24.63 5.97 -5.37
N CYS A 385 25.03 5.60 -4.15
CA CYS A 385 24.27 4.73 -3.27
C CYS A 385 22.88 5.31 -2.94
N PHE A 386 22.81 6.56 -2.45
CA PHE A 386 21.53 7.20 -2.14
C PHE A 386 20.67 7.45 -3.39
N THR A 387 21.29 7.79 -4.52
CA THR A 387 20.57 7.91 -5.80
C THR A 387 19.97 6.56 -6.21
N ALA A 388 20.73 5.47 -6.07
CA ALA A 388 20.25 4.13 -6.35
C ALA A 388 19.08 3.75 -5.42
N VAL A 389 19.14 4.07 -4.12
CA VAL A 389 18.02 3.84 -3.19
C VAL A 389 16.75 4.57 -3.64
N LEU A 390 16.84 5.86 -3.96
CA LEU A 390 15.69 6.67 -4.35
C LEU A 390 15.05 6.15 -5.65
N ILE A 391 15.87 5.83 -6.66
CA ILE A 391 15.39 5.26 -7.92
C ILE A 391 14.75 3.89 -7.68
N SER A 392 15.38 3.04 -6.87
CA SER A 392 14.89 1.68 -6.62
C SER A 392 13.56 1.68 -5.86
N LEU A 393 13.45 2.51 -4.82
CA LEU A 393 12.23 2.64 -4.04
C LEU A 393 11.09 3.23 -4.89
N GLY A 394 11.36 4.33 -5.61
CA GLY A 394 10.38 4.98 -6.47
C GLY A 394 9.87 4.04 -7.57
N THR A 395 10.78 3.34 -8.25
CA THR A 395 10.42 2.39 -9.32
C THR A 395 9.60 1.22 -8.75
N SER A 396 9.96 0.70 -7.59
CA SER A 396 9.23 -0.40 -6.95
C SER A 396 7.78 -0.03 -6.61
N PHE A 397 7.55 1.18 -6.09
CA PHE A 397 6.19 1.67 -5.84
C PHE A 397 5.38 1.93 -7.12
N VAL A 398 6.05 2.23 -8.24
CA VAL A 398 5.39 2.43 -9.54
C VAL A 398 4.97 1.11 -10.18
N ILE A 399 5.80 0.07 -10.10
CA ILE A 399 5.52 -1.22 -10.74
C ILE A 399 4.58 -2.12 -9.92
N VAL A 400 4.59 -2.01 -8.59
CA VAL A 400 3.74 -2.82 -7.71
C VAL A 400 2.32 -2.25 -7.70
N PRO A 401 1.28 -3.02 -8.09
CA PRO A 401 -0.08 -2.50 -8.13
C PRO A 401 -0.55 -2.04 -6.74
N ARG A 402 -1.21 -0.88 -6.69
CA ARG A 402 -1.62 -0.25 -5.42
C ARG A 402 -2.61 -1.08 -4.62
N GLN A 403 -3.55 -1.74 -5.31
CA GLN A 403 -4.70 -2.40 -4.71
C GLN A 403 -4.46 -3.89 -4.41
N THR A 404 -3.20 -4.34 -4.25
CA THR A 404 -2.90 -5.71 -3.81
C THR A 404 -3.20 -5.93 -2.33
N MET A 405 -3.05 -7.17 -1.85
CA MET A 405 -3.09 -7.45 -0.41
C MET A 405 -1.88 -6.81 0.30
N PRO A 406 -2.02 -6.35 1.57
CA PRO A 406 -0.96 -5.67 2.32
C PRO A 406 0.40 -6.35 2.30
N TRP A 407 0.43 -7.65 2.59
CA TRP A 407 1.66 -8.45 2.61
C TRP A 407 2.25 -8.65 1.23
N THR A 408 1.42 -8.90 0.22
CA THR A 408 1.87 -9.04 -1.17
C THR A 408 2.56 -7.78 -1.66
N GLY A 409 1.94 -6.62 -1.44
CA GLY A 409 2.53 -5.34 -1.83
C GLY A 409 3.83 -5.05 -1.09
N LEU A 410 3.88 -5.31 0.22
CA LEU A 410 5.09 -5.12 1.03
C LEU A 410 6.26 -5.98 0.53
N ILE A 411 6.02 -7.27 0.33
CA ILE A 411 7.06 -8.22 -0.14
C ILE A 411 7.58 -7.80 -1.51
N LEU A 412 6.68 -7.51 -2.46
CA LEU A 412 7.08 -7.12 -3.81
C LEU A 412 7.88 -5.82 -3.82
N VAL A 413 7.49 -4.82 -3.03
CA VAL A 413 8.26 -3.58 -2.94
C VAL A 413 9.65 -3.82 -2.38
N TYR A 414 9.80 -4.66 -1.35
CA TYR A 414 11.13 -5.01 -0.85
C TYR A 414 11.96 -5.77 -1.90
N GLU A 415 11.38 -6.80 -2.50
CA GLU A 415 12.04 -7.62 -3.51
C GLU A 415 12.57 -6.77 -4.67
N TRP A 416 11.72 -5.91 -5.23
CA TRP A 416 12.09 -5.04 -6.34
C TRP A 416 13.00 -3.88 -5.93
N THR A 417 12.85 -3.35 -4.71
CA THR A 417 13.74 -2.30 -4.22
C THR A 417 15.16 -2.85 -4.09
N PHE A 418 15.32 -4.03 -3.49
CA PHE A 418 16.63 -4.65 -3.39
C PHE A 418 17.17 -5.09 -4.74
N THR A 419 16.34 -5.67 -5.61
CA THR A 419 16.76 -6.11 -6.94
C THR A 419 17.30 -4.94 -7.77
N ILE A 420 16.54 -3.85 -7.87
CA ILE A 420 16.96 -2.66 -8.62
C ILE A 420 18.18 -2.01 -7.96
N PHE A 421 18.22 -1.94 -6.63
CA PHE A 421 19.36 -1.38 -5.91
C PHE A 421 20.64 -2.16 -6.17
N PHE A 422 20.60 -3.50 -6.08
CA PHE A 422 21.75 -4.34 -6.35
C PHE A 422 22.21 -4.26 -7.81
N LEU A 423 21.29 -4.11 -8.76
CA LEU A 423 21.64 -3.86 -10.15
C LEU A 423 22.35 -2.50 -10.32
N LEU A 424 21.76 -1.42 -9.82
CA LEU A 424 22.30 -0.06 -9.99
C LEU A 424 23.64 0.12 -9.25
N PHE A 425 23.66 -0.18 -7.94
CA PHE A 425 24.86 -0.01 -7.13
C PHE A 425 25.91 -1.09 -7.45
N GLY A 426 25.49 -2.32 -7.75
CA GLY A 426 26.40 -3.37 -8.21
C GLY A 426 27.08 -3.03 -9.54
N CYS A 427 26.35 -2.46 -10.51
CA CYS A 427 26.96 -1.95 -11.75
C CYS A 427 27.99 -0.86 -11.46
N PHE A 428 27.70 0.06 -10.53
CA PHE A 428 28.66 1.06 -10.09
C PHE A 428 29.92 0.42 -9.48
N LEU A 429 29.79 -0.56 -8.59
CA LEU A 429 30.93 -1.27 -7.99
C LEU A 429 31.79 -1.99 -9.05
N VAL A 430 31.17 -2.59 -10.06
CA VAL A 430 31.89 -3.18 -11.20
C VAL A 430 32.69 -2.13 -11.97
N LEU A 431 32.13 -0.94 -12.20
CA LEU A 431 32.86 0.17 -12.83
C LEU A 431 34.04 0.64 -11.97
N VAL A 432 33.87 0.70 -10.65
CA VAL A 432 34.93 1.05 -9.69
C VAL A 432 36.05 0.00 -9.70
N HIS A 433 35.73 -1.28 -9.73
CA HIS A 433 36.71 -2.37 -9.88
C HIS A 433 37.47 -2.27 -11.21
N GLN A 434 36.76 -2.05 -12.31
CA GLN A 434 37.40 -1.82 -13.62
C GLN A 434 38.31 -0.59 -13.62
N HIS A 435 37.92 0.48 -12.92
CA HIS A 435 38.73 1.68 -12.78
C HIS A 435 40.03 1.39 -12.02
N GLY A 436 39.95 0.67 -10.89
CA GLY A 436 41.13 0.18 -10.17
C GLY A 436 42.06 -0.63 -11.08
N LYS A 437 41.50 -1.56 -11.85
CA LYS A 437 42.28 -2.36 -12.81
C LYS A 437 42.96 -1.51 -13.90
N ARG A 438 42.32 -0.44 -14.40
CA ARG A 438 42.93 0.49 -15.37
C ARG A 438 44.06 1.30 -14.76
N MET A 439 43.91 1.75 -13.51
CA MET A 439 44.97 2.48 -12.81
C MET A 439 46.20 1.61 -12.57
N ALA A 440 46.02 0.32 -12.24
CA ALA A 440 47.14 -0.62 -12.16
C ALA A 440 47.95 -0.70 -13.48
N ILE A 441 47.30 -0.59 -14.64
CA ILE A 441 47.95 -0.61 -15.96
C ILE A 441 48.83 0.62 -16.19
N GLN A 442 48.36 1.79 -15.78
CA GLN A 442 49.08 3.05 -15.99
C GLN A 442 50.33 3.14 -15.11
N THR A 443 50.24 2.74 -13.84
CA THR A 443 51.36 2.84 -12.88
C THR A 443 52.53 1.91 -13.21
N GLU A 444 52.28 0.72 -13.77
CA GLU A 444 53.35 -0.21 -14.19
C GLU A 444 53.99 0.17 -15.54
N SER A 445 53.28 0.86 -16.44
CA SER A 445 53.88 1.36 -17.69
C SER A 445 54.97 2.41 -17.45
N SER A 446 55.01 3.01 -16.26
CA SER A 446 56.04 3.95 -15.79
C SER A 446 57.14 3.32 -14.94
N SER A 447 57.05 2.02 -14.60
CA SER A 447 58.06 1.32 -13.81
C SER A 447 58.36 -0.05 -14.45
N LEU A 448 59.25 -0.05 -15.44
CA LEU A 448 60.00 -1.25 -15.81
C LEU A 448 60.96 -1.56 -14.65
N ASP A 449 61.03 -2.84 -14.31
CA ASP A 449 61.80 -3.47 -13.22
C ASP A 449 61.18 -3.40 -11.82
N ASP A 450 60.41 -4.44 -11.46
CA ASP A 450 60.86 -5.36 -10.41
C ASP A 450 60.06 -6.68 -10.43
N SER A 451 60.76 -7.81 -10.44
CA SER A 451 60.20 -9.17 -10.51
C SER A 451 60.34 -9.86 -9.15
N GLY A 452 59.35 -9.67 -8.27
CA GLY A 452 59.24 -10.39 -7.00
C GLY A 452 58.15 -11.47 -7.04
N LYS A 453 58.54 -12.75 -7.17
CA LYS A 453 57.65 -13.92 -7.08
C LYS A 453 57.18 -14.14 -5.63
N GLY A 454 55.90 -13.92 -5.34
CA GLY A 454 55.24 -14.35 -4.10
C GLY A 454 54.09 -15.32 -4.40
N HIS A 455 54.20 -16.56 -3.92
CA HIS A 455 53.12 -17.56 -4.02
C HIS A 455 52.08 -17.31 -2.93
N GLN A 456 50.86 -16.93 -3.28
CA GLN A 456 49.70 -17.05 -2.39
C GLN A 456 48.61 -17.92 -3.03
N ARG A 457 48.09 -18.84 -2.22
CA ARG A 457 47.09 -19.84 -2.60
C ARG A 457 45.77 -19.15 -2.98
N VAL A 458 45.33 -19.42 -4.20
CA VAL A 458 43.98 -19.10 -4.72
C VAL A 458 42.93 -19.85 -3.89
N GLY A 459 42.32 -19.13 -2.96
CA GLY A 459 41.01 -19.48 -2.42
C GLY A 459 40.00 -18.52 -3.04
N VAL A 460 38.93 -19.04 -3.64
CA VAL A 460 37.76 -18.24 -4.03
C VAL A 460 37.15 -17.68 -2.75
N SER A 461 37.67 -16.55 -2.29
CA SER A 461 37.21 -15.85 -1.11
C SER A 461 36.02 -15.01 -1.53
N CYS A 462 34.82 -15.50 -1.22
CA CYS A 462 33.61 -14.68 -1.24
C CYS A 462 33.90 -13.41 -0.42
N ASP A 463 33.56 -12.23 -0.93
CA ASP A 463 33.85 -10.95 -0.27
C ASP A 463 32.97 -10.82 0.99
N VAL A 464 33.46 -11.40 2.08
CA VAL A 464 32.77 -11.48 3.37
C VAL A 464 32.39 -10.08 3.88
N THR A 465 33.19 -9.04 3.63
CA THR A 465 32.87 -7.67 4.06
C THR A 465 31.73 -7.07 3.23
N THR A 466 31.73 -7.26 1.92
CA THR A 466 30.59 -6.81 1.07
C THR A 466 29.31 -7.51 1.49
N LEU A 467 29.37 -8.81 1.82
CA LEU A 467 28.24 -9.55 2.36
C LEU A 467 27.78 -9.01 3.73
N TYR A 468 28.70 -8.72 4.65
CA TYR A 468 28.36 -8.15 5.96
C TYR A 468 27.68 -6.78 5.82
N TYR A 469 28.23 -5.87 5.03
CA TYR A 469 27.61 -4.57 4.79
C TYR A 469 26.26 -4.69 4.07
N GLY A 470 26.16 -5.55 3.05
CA GLY A 470 24.90 -5.84 2.36
C GLY A 470 23.82 -6.36 3.31
N SER A 471 24.14 -7.37 4.11
CA SER A 471 23.21 -7.96 5.07
C SER A 471 22.76 -6.97 6.15
N GLY A 472 23.67 -6.11 6.63
CA GLY A 472 23.35 -5.02 7.56
C GLY A 472 22.37 -3.99 6.97
N MET A 473 22.58 -3.59 5.71
CA MET A 473 21.66 -2.67 5.01
C MET A 473 20.26 -3.28 4.87
N VAL A 474 20.18 -4.55 4.44
CA VAL A 474 18.90 -5.27 4.31
C VAL A 474 18.18 -5.38 5.66
N PHE A 475 18.91 -5.76 6.71
CA PHE A 475 18.35 -5.89 8.07
C PHE A 475 17.77 -4.56 8.56
N LEU A 476 18.52 -3.47 8.45
CA LEU A 476 18.07 -2.14 8.89
C LEU A 476 16.90 -1.61 8.06
N ALA A 477 16.88 -1.89 6.75
CA ALA A 477 15.75 -1.54 5.89
C ALA A 477 14.47 -2.28 6.28
N ILE A 478 14.55 -3.58 6.54
CA ILE A 478 13.40 -4.38 7.02
C ILE A 478 12.96 -3.90 8.41
N ALA A 479 13.90 -3.65 9.31
CA ALA A 479 13.64 -3.15 10.66
C ALA A 479 12.89 -1.80 10.63
N ALA A 480 13.21 -0.92 9.68
CA ALA A 480 12.58 0.40 9.59
C ALA A 480 11.05 0.33 9.49
N VAL A 481 10.51 -0.62 8.73
CA VAL A 481 9.05 -0.78 8.56
C VAL A 481 8.44 -1.75 9.57
N SER A 482 9.15 -2.83 9.91
CA SER A 482 8.61 -3.91 10.74
C SER A 482 8.66 -3.65 12.24
N LEU A 483 9.64 -2.86 12.72
CA LEU A 483 9.85 -2.67 14.16
C LEU A 483 8.65 -2.06 14.89
N PRO A 484 7.95 -1.02 14.36
CA PRO A 484 6.75 -0.52 15.01
C PRO A 484 5.62 -1.56 15.12
N TYR A 485 5.53 -2.46 14.14
CA TYR A 485 4.55 -3.54 14.15
C TYR A 485 4.91 -4.60 15.19
N ILE A 486 6.18 -5.02 15.25
CA ILE A 486 6.69 -5.98 16.24
C ILE A 486 6.49 -5.46 17.68
N LEU A 487 6.67 -4.14 17.89
CA LEU A 487 6.48 -3.50 19.19
C LEU A 487 5.00 -3.20 19.51
N GLY A 488 4.05 -3.51 18.61
CA GLY A 488 2.62 -3.26 18.84
C GLY A 488 2.25 -1.78 18.91
N ILE A 489 3.05 -0.88 18.31
CA ILE A 489 2.82 0.57 18.39
C ILE A 489 1.63 0.94 17.49
N THR A 490 0.51 1.35 18.09
CA THR A 490 -0.71 1.76 17.38
C THR A 490 -0.74 3.25 17.05
N ALA A 491 -0.15 4.08 17.92
CA ALA A 491 -0.13 5.53 17.74
C ALA A 491 0.68 5.95 16.51
N LEU A 492 0.05 6.73 15.61
CA LEU A 492 0.63 7.13 14.33
C LEU A 492 1.98 7.84 14.47
N PHE A 493 2.04 8.89 15.30
CA PHE A 493 3.25 9.72 15.41
C PHE A 493 4.41 8.97 16.06
N VAL A 494 4.13 8.08 17.00
CA VAL A 494 5.15 7.21 17.62
C VAL A 494 5.67 6.20 16.59
N ARG A 495 4.76 5.62 15.80
CA ARG A 495 5.11 4.71 14.69
C ARG A 495 6.00 5.41 13.66
N LEU A 496 5.59 6.57 13.17
CA LEU A 496 6.37 7.36 12.21
C LEU A 496 7.70 7.81 12.80
N GLY A 497 7.73 8.24 14.05
CA GLY A 497 8.96 8.62 14.76
C GLY A 497 9.95 7.47 14.84
N LEU A 498 9.49 6.25 15.13
CA LEU A 498 10.33 5.06 15.15
C LEU A 498 10.84 4.69 13.75
N MET A 499 9.95 4.73 12.73
CA MET A 499 10.35 4.49 11.34
C MET A 499 11.44 5.47 10.89
N VAL A 500 11.27 6.77 11.19
CA VAL A 500 12.26 7.82 10.87
C VAL A 500 13.56 7.60 11.65
N GLY A 501 13.48 7.25 12.94
CA GLY A 501 14.66 6.95 13.76
C GLY A 501 15.51 5.82 13.19
N VAL A 502 14.88 4.70 12.81
CA VAL A 502 15.58 3.56 12.19
C VAL A 502 16.08 3.94 10.78
N ALA A 503 15.33 4.74 10.02
CA ALA A 503 15.78 5.22 8.71
C ALA A 503 17.02 6.13 8.81
N ILE A 504 17.16 6.94 9.86
CA ILE A 504 18.38 7.73 10.11
C ILE A 504 19.57 6.81 10.41
N VAL A 505 19.37 5.77 11.23
CA VAL A 505 20.42 4.77 11.51
C VAL A 505 20.82 4.03 10.23
N LEU A 506 19.85 3.64 9.41
CA LEU A 506 20.09 3.05 8.10
C LEU A 506 20.91 3.99 7.21
N ALA A 507 20.53 5.26 7.10
CA ALA A 507 21.25 6.23 6.27
C ALA A 507 22.70 6.41 6.74
N ALA A 508 22.94 6.51 8.05
CA ALA A 508 24.29 6.59 8.60
C ALA A 508 25.12 5.33 8.28
N PHE A 509 24.52 4.14 8.45
CA PHE A 509 25.16 2.88 8.12
C PHE A 509 25.45 2.75 6.62
N MET A 510 24.53 3.18 5.75
CA MET A 510 24.69 3.16 4.30
C MET A 510 25.80 4.10 3.81
N THR A 511 25.94 5.28 4.41
CA THR A 511 27.06 6.18 4.13
C THR A 511 28.39 5.48 4.38
N TYR A 512 28.55 4.91 5.57
CA TYR A 512 29.75 4.17 5.94
C TYR A 512 29.98 2.94 5.04
N ALA A 513 28.96 2.10 4.86
CA ALA A 513 29.05 0.89 4.07
C ALA A 513 29.40 1.16 2.60
N SER A 514 28.76 2.15 1.97
CA SER A 514 28.98 2.47 0.55
C SER A 514 30.40 2.95 0.26
N GLU A 515 30.97 3.78 1.14
CA GLU A 515 32.37 4.22 1.04
C GLU A 515 33.33 3.02 1.15
N HIS A 516 33.20 2.22 2.21
CA HIS A 516 34.09 1.09 2.45
C HIS A 516 34.01 0.01 1.37
N VAL A 517 32.80 -0.30 0.88
CA VAL A 517 32.61 -1.27 -0.20
C VAL A 517 33.22 -0.77 -1.51
N ALA A 518 33.03 0.50 -1.88
CA ALA A 518 33.62 1.04 -3.11
C ALA A 518 35.16 1.07 -3.07
N ILE A 519 35.74 1.50 -1.95
CA ILE A 519 37.20 1.47 -1.77
C ILE A 519 37.72 0.03 -1.88
N ARG A 520 37.04 -0.94 -1.24
CA ARG A 520 37.42 -2.35 -1.31
C ARG A 520 37.37 -2.89 -2.75
N TRP A 521 36.32 -2.59 -3.50
CA TRP A 521 36.18 -3.01 -4.90
C TRP A 521 37.24 -2.37 -5.80
N PHE A 522 37.62 -1.11 -5.55
CA PHE A 522 38.71 -0.46 -6.25
C PHE A 522 40.06 -1.14 -5.96
N LEU A 523 40.37 -1.40 -4.69
CA LEU A 523 41.59 -2.10 -4.26
C LEU A 523 41.67 -3.51 -4.84
N LYS A 524 40.56 -4.26 -4.82
CA LYS A 524 40.47 -5.58 -5.46
C LYS A 524 40.77 -5.51 -6.96
N GLY A 525 40.32 -4.46 -7.63
CA GLY A 525 40.66 -4.20 -9.04
C GLY A 525 42.16 -3.97 -9.28
N LEU A 526 42.86 -3.31 -8.35
CA LEU A 526 44.32 -3.16 -8.39
C LEU A 526 45.02 -4.52 -8.17
N GLU A 527 44.53 -5.33 -7.22
CA GLU A 527 45.11 -6.63 -6.83
C GLU A 527 44.94 -7.71 -7.90
N ASP A 528 43.76 -7.84 -8.51
CA ASP A 528 43.45 -8.86 -9.53
C ASP A 528 44.39 -8.81 -10.76
N ARG A 529 45.10 -7.69 -10.98
CA ARG A 529 46.14 -7.59 -12.02
C ARG A 529 47.49 -8.19 -11.61
N ARG A 530 47.88 -8.09 -10.33
CA ARG A 530 49.14 -8.70 -9.83
C ARG A 530 49.13 -10.22 -9.94
N GLU A 531 47.94 -10.85 -9.97
CA GLU A 531 47.79 -12.31 -10.07
C GLU A 531 47.60 -12.83 -11.50
N THR A 532 47.38 -11.97 -12.50
CA THR A 532 47.04 -12.40 -13.88
C THR A 532 48.24 -12.82 -14.75
N SER A 533 49.27 -13.45 -14.15
CA SER A 533 50.22 -14.27 -14.93
C SER A 533 49.66 -15.66 -15.31
N ARG A 534 48.48 -16.08 -14.81
CA ARG A 534 47.82 -17.31 -15.29
C ARG A 534 46.28 -17.20 -15.33
N SER A 535 45.74 -17.44 -16.53
CA SER A 535 44.41 -17.96 -16.90
C SER A 535 43.19 -17.64 -16.03
N LYS A 536 42.24 -16.88 -16.59
CA LYS A 536 40.95 -16.50 -15.97
C LYS A 536 39.82 -17.49 -16.21
N SER A 537 38.94 -17.61 -15.23
CA SER A 537 37.49 -17.42 -15.44
C SER A 537 36.96 -16.51 -14.32
N ILE A 538 36.24 -15.44 -14.68
CA ILE A 538 35.68 -14.45 -13.74
C ILE A 538 34.25 -14.91 -13.40
N CYS A 539 33.98 -15.16 -12.11
CA CYS A 539 32.64 -15.42 -11.61
C CYS A 539 31.88 -14.11 -11.41
N PHE A 540 30.67 -14.01 -11.97
CA PHE A 540 29.89 -12.77 -12.05
C PHE A 540 28.93 -12.53 -10.86
N LEU A 541 28.96 -13.37 -9.81
CA LEU A 541 28.15 -13.18 -8.61
C LEU A 541 28.89 -13.68 -7.37
N CYS A 542 29.56 -12.77 -6.66
CA CYS A 542 29.87 -12.82 -5.24
C CYS A 542 29.94 -11.38 -4.71
#